data_AF-A0A9D4ITD5-F1
#
_entry.id   AF-A0A9D4ITD5-F1
#
_cell.length_a   1.000
_cell.length_b   1.000
_cell.length_c   1.000
_cell.angle_alpha   90.00
_cell.angle_beta   90.00
_cell.angle_gamma   90.00
#
_symmetry.space_group_name_H-M   'P 1'
#
loop_
_entity.id
_entity.type
_entity.pdbx_description
1 polymer ?
#
loop_
_entity_poly.entity_id
_entity_poly.type
_entity_poly.pdbx_seq_one_letter_code
_entity_poly.pdbx_strand_id
1 'polypeptide(L)'
;MEHASVEACSVMNMMGYGPQIRQARRGAYREQDRLINARLLTIPPTLAICITTGSKAEGLTRYLESDRDQLYVDNNVMCLENGTDCDTMPRETTVFTLNTDMCYHGHCRLFLERIGTMIHPHVRNALCYYENGLALLSSDLYTNAYDDMGPHPEVVDYDRAGPSRPSTICGIFHFDNVLSLKCHCPGILRRWAQRRRHWPPPDVVQKVVTMGAFVTPVGFKGSEYKHVEWRICFNTGENEPMSSLHNTQVYIYVI
;
A
#
# COMPACT_ATOMS: atom_id res chain seq x y z
N MET A 1 -24.15 -20.44 25.64
CA MET A 1 -23.22 -19.57 24.88
C MET A 1 -21.83 -20.19 24.78
N GLU A 2 -21.23 -20.70 25.86
CA GLU A 2 -19.90 -21.35 25.82
C GLU A 2 -19.82 -22.53 24.84
N HIS A 3 -20.80 -23.43 24.82
CA HIS A 3 -20.78 -24.62 23.95
C HIS A 3 -20.76 -24.26 22.46
N ALA A 4 -21.60 -23.31 22.04
CA ALA A 4 -21.64 -22.82 20.65
C ALA A 4 -20.34 -22.09 20.25
N SER A 5 -19.70 -21.40 21.19
CA SER A 5 -18.39 -20.77 20.97
C SER A 5 -17.28 -21.79 20.75
N VAL A 6 -17.31 -22.93 21.46
CA VAL A 6 -16.31 -24.00 21.32
C VAL A 6 -16.47 -24.71 19.98
N GLU A 7 -17.71 -24.99 19.56
CA GLU A 7 -18.00 -25.60 18.27
C GLU A 7 -17.60 -24.70 17.09
N ALA A 8 -17.91 -23.40 17.16
CA ALA A 8 -17.50 -22.43 16.15
C ALA A 8 -15.96 -22.33 16.02
N CYS A 9 -15.24 -22.27 17.15
CA CYS A 9 -13.77 -22.30 17.16
C CYS A 9 -13.22 -23.56 16.48
N SER A 10 -13.81 -24.72 16.76
CA SER A 10 -13.40 -26.00 16.18
C SER A 10 -13.59 -26.01 14.66
N VAL A 11 -14.76 -25.60 14.17
CA VAL A 11 -15.07 -25.51 12.74
C VAL A 11 -14.12 -24.54 12.02
N MET A 12 -13.93 -23.34 12.58
CA MET A 12 -13.05 -22.33 11.96
C MET A 12 -11.59 -22.76 11.90
N ASN A 13 -11.13 -23.52 12.90
CA ASN A 13 -9.81 -24.14 12.86
C ASN A 13 -9.72 -25.20 11.74
N MET A 14 -10.74 -26.06 11.59
CA MET A 14 -10.80 -27.04 10.50
C MET A 14 -10.84 -26.38 9.12
N MET A 15 -11.50 -25.22 8.99
CA MET A 15 -11.53 -24.44 7.75
C MET A 15 -10.19 -23.75 7.43
N GLY A 16 -9.27 -23.71 8.39
CA GLY A 16 -7.92 -23.17 8.24
C GLY A 16 -7.76 -21.72 8.71
N TYR A 17 -8.69 -21.20 9.49
CA TYR A 17 -8.61 -19.86 10.10
C TYR A 17 -7.96 -19.86 11.49
N GLY A 18 -7.42 -21.01 11.90
CA GLY A 18 -6.70 -21.14 13.17
C GLY A 18 -5.45 -20.26 13.23
N PRO A 19 -5.07 -19.74 14.42
CA PRO A 19 -3.95 -18.80 14.57
C PRO A 19 -2.64 -19.28 13.95
N GLN A 20 -2.29 -20.55 14.13
CA GLN A 20 -1.05 -21.13 13.62
C GLN A 20 -1.03 -21.15 12.09
N ILE A 21 -2.15 -21.52 11.45
CA ILE A 21 -2.26 -21.56 9.99
C ILE A 21 -2.16 -20.16 9.40
N ARG A 22 -2.85 -19.18 10.02
CA ARG A 22 -2.77 -17.78 9.59
C ARG A 22 -1.34 -17.25 9.72
N GLN A 23 -0.66 -17.53 10.83
CA GLN A 23 0.74 -17.14 11.03
C GLN A 23 1.67 -17.77 9.98
N ALA A 24 1.49 -19.06 9.67
CA ALA A 24 2.25 -19.75 8.63
C ALA A 24 2.03 -19.12 7.24
N ARG A 25 0.78 -18.80 6.89
CA ARG A 25 0.44 -18.12 5.63
C ARG A 25 1.08 -16.73 5.53
N ARG A 26 0.99 -15.93 6.59
CA ARG A 26 1.68 -14.62 6.66
C ARG A 26 3.18 -14.76 6.41
N GLY A 27 3.81 -15.75 7.03
CA GLY A 27 5.22 -16.06 6.81
C GLY A 27 5.52 -16.42 5.36
N ALA A 28 4.69 -17.28 4.76
CA ALA A 28 4.84 -17.70 3.36
C ALA A 28 4.74 -16.52 2.38
N TYR A 29 3.75 -15.63 2.53
CA TYR A 29 3.60 -14.47 1.64
C TYR A 29 4.75 -13.46 1.80
N ARG A 30 5.25 -13.24 3.02
CA ARG A 30 6.44 -12.39 3.25
C ARG A 30 7.69 -12.96 2.59
N GLU A 31 7.88 -14.28 2.68
CA GLU A 31 9.02 -14.93 2.01
C GLU A 31 8.87 -14.86 0.49
N GLN A 32 7.65 -15.01 -0.03
CA GLN A 32 7.38 -14.83 -1.44
C GLN A 32 7.69 -13.40 -1.91
N ASP A 33 7.28 -12.38 -1.16
CA ASP A 33 7.64 -10.99 -1.44
C ASP A 33 9.15 -10.80 -1.44
N ARG A 34 9.87 -11.41 -0.49
CA ARG A 34 11.35 -11.39 -0.46
C ARG A 34 11.96 -11.97 -1.73
N LEU A 35 11.47 -13.11 -2.19
CA LEU A 35 11.95 -13.78 -3.41
C LEU A 35 11.62 -12.97 -4.67
N ILE A 36 10.41 -12.40 -4.75
CA ILE A 36 10.01 -11.52 -5.86
C ILE A 36 10.90 -10.28 -5.89
N ASN A 37 11.09 -9.62 -4.75
CA ASN A 37 11.92 -8.42 -4.64
C ASN A 37 13.38 -8.69 -4.98
N ALA A 38 13.93 -9.83 -4.56
CA ALA A 38 15.27 -10.24 -4.96
C ALA A 38 15.42 -10.39 -6.48
N ARG A 39 14.35 -10.82 -7.19
CA ARG A 39 14.35 -10.87 -8.66
C ARG A 39 14.15 -9.50 -9.29
N LEU A 40 13.23 -8.68 -8.79
CA LEU A 40 12.96 -7.33 -9.33
C LEU A 40 14.21 -6.44 -9.30
N LEU A 41 15.01 -6.53 -8.24
CA LEU A 41 16.28 -5.80 -8.11
C LEU A 41 17.35 -6.20 -9.15
N THR A 42 17.18 -7.34 -9.83
CA THR A 42 18.09 -7.80 -10.90
C THR A 42 17.67 -7.36 -12.31
N ILE A 43 16.50 -6.73 -12.46
CA ILE A 43 15.98 -6.25 -13.74
C ILE A 43 16.12 -4.73 -13.76
N PRO A 44 17.14 -4.16 -14.43
CA PRO A 44 17.18 -2.73 -14.70
C PRO A 44 15.99 -2.35 -15.60
N PRO A 45 15.31 -1.22 -15.36
CA PRO A 45 15.56 -0.21 -14.34
C PRO A 45 14.71 -0.37 -13.07
N THR A 46 14.04 -1.51 -12.87
CA THR A 46 13.01 -1.71 -11.84
C THR A 46 13.55 -1.54 -10.42
N LEU A 47 13.37 -0.34 -9.86
CA LEU A 47 13.67 -0.01 -8.47
C LEU A 47 12.39 -0.01 -7.62
N ALA A 48 11.40 -0.81 -8.00
CA ALA A 48 10.18 -1.00 -7.21
C ALA A 48 10.31 -2.23 -6.30
N ILE A 49 9.78 -2.14 -5.07
CA ILE A 49 9.50 -3.32 -4.25
C ILE A 49 8.03 -3.70 -4.37
N CYS A 50 7.77 -5.00 -4.44
CA CYS A 50 6.45 -5.59 -4.33
C CYS A 50 6.16 -5.95 -2.86
N ILE A 51 4.98 -5.57 -2.39
CA ILE A 51 4.48 -5.87 -1.05
C ILE A 51 3.10 -6.50 -1.20
N THR A 52 2.90 -7.71 -0.70
CA THR A 52 1.57 -8.33 -0.60
C THR A 52 0.77 -7.62 0.48
N THR A 53 -0.48 -7.29 0.18
CA THR A 53 -1.41 -6.65 1.11
C THR A 53 -2.74 -7.41 1.15
N GLY A 54 -3.75 -6.86 1.84
CA GLY A 54 -5.08 -7.43 1.90
C GLY A 54 -5.15 -8.80 2.57
N SER A 55 -6.15 -9.58 2.18
CA SER A 55 -6.52 -10.84 2.85
C SER A 55 -5.38 -11.88 2.89
N LYS A 56 -4.51 -11.88 1.87
CA LYS A 56 -3.32 -12.75 1.82
C LYS A 56 -2.28 -12.29 2.83
N ALA A 57 -1.97 -11.00 2.90
CA ALA A 57 -1.05 -10.45 3.91
C ALA A 57 -1.56 -10.64 5.36
N GLU A 58 -2.88 -10.66 5.54
CA GLU A 58 -3.53 -10.96 6.81
C GLU A 58 -3.54 -12.46 7.15
N GLY A 59 -3.19 -13.33 6.20
CA GLY A 59 -3.14 -14.80 6.34
C GLY A 59 -4.50 -15.48 6.30
N LEU A 60 -5.54 -14.80 5.81
CA LEU A 60 -6.92 -15.28 5.85
C LEU A 60 -7.24 -16.17 4.64
N THR A 61 -6.72 -15.85 3.47
CA THR A 61 -6.97 -16.60 2.23
C THR A 61 -5.82 -17.54 1.87
N ARG A 62 -6.14 -18.65 1.19
CA ARG A 62 -5.14 -19.60 0.69
C ARG A 62 -4.47 -19.07 -0.58
N TYR A 63 -3.42 -19.78 -1.01
CA TYR A 63 -2.59 -19.35 -2.14
C TYR A 63 -3.39 -19.20 -3.45
N LEU A 64 -4.23 -20.20 -3.77
CA LEU A 64 -5.07 -20.24 -4.98
C LEU A 64 -6.50 -19.72 -4.77
N GLU A 65 -6.82 -19.27 -3.55
CA GLU A 65 -8.11 -18.65 -3.25
C GLU A 65 -7.95 -17.14 -3.37
N SER A 66 -8.89 -16.48 -4.03
CA SER A 66 -8.89 -15.04 -4.30
C SER A 66 -7.68 -14.52 -5.08
N ASP A 67 -7.86 -13.31 -5.58
CA ASP A 67 -6.81 -12.44 -6.09
C ASP A 67 -5.79 -12.06 -4.99
N ARG A 68 -4.59 -11.67 -5.44
CA ARG A 68 -3.52 -11.16 -4.58
C ARG A 68 -3.38 -9.66 -4.75
N ASP A 69 -3.69 -8.91 -3.70
CA ASP A 69 -3.42 -7.48 -3.64
C ASP A 69 -1.92 -7.21 -3.48
N GLN A 70 -1.34 -6.38 -4.36
CA GLN A 70 0.08 -6.05 -4.33
C GLN A 70 0.30 -4.54 -4.47
N LEU A 71 1.16 -3.99 -3.61
CA LEU A 71 1.72 -2.66 -3.80
C LEU A 71 3.06 -2.77 -4.51
N TYR A 72 3.21 -2.02 -5.61
CA TYR A 72 4.50 -1.78 -6.26
C TYR A 72 4.98 -0.39 -5.85
N VAL A 73 6.01 -0.36 -5.00
CA VAL A 73 6.48 0.86 -4.35
C VAL A 73 7.80 1.30 -4.96
N ASP A 74 7.85 2.50 -5.56
CA ASP A 74 9.11 3.08 -6.05
C ASP A 74 10.05 3.37 -4.86
N ASN A 75 11.27 2.81 -4.89
CA ASN A 75 12.24 2.98 -3.82
C ASN A 75 13.04 4.30 -3.89
N ASN A 76 12.98 5.03 -5.00
CA ASN A 76 13.72 6.30 -5.17
C ASN A 76 12.83 7.52 -4.98
N VAL A 77 11.60 7.31 -4.52
CA VAL A 77 10.66 8.40 -4.24
C VAL A 77 10.23 8.33 -2.77
N MET A 78 10.25 9.47 -2.11
CA MET A 78 9.77 9.63 -0.74
C MET A 78 8.83 10.83 -0.65
N CYS A 79 7.64 10.61 -0.11
CA CYS A 79 6.69 11.65 0.24
C CYS A 79 6.81 11.98 1.72
N LEU A 80 7.00 13.24 2.06
CA LEU A 80 7.20 13.71 3.43
C LEU A 80 6.06 14.65 3.83
N GLU A 81 5.47 14.46 5.02
CA GLU A 81 4.59 15.48 5.59
C GLU A 81 5.37 16.77 5.84
N ASN A 82 4.70 17.91 5.59
CA ASN A 82 5.28 19.23 5.77
C ASN A 82 5.92 19.38 7.17
N GLY A 83 7.14 19.93 7.22
CA GLY A 83 7.95 20.06 8.43
C GLY A 83 8.84 18.86 8.75
N THR A 84 8.82 17.80 7.94
CA THR A 84 9.85 16.74 7.99
C THR A 84 11.11 17.19 7.24
N ASP A 85 12.29 16.83 7.75
CA ASP A 85 13.58 17.25 7.20
C ASP A 85 13.96 16.48 5.91
N CYS A 86 13.85 17.16 4.77
CA CYS A 86 14.25 16.68 3.45
C CYS A 86 15.76 16.37 3.36
N ASP A 87 16.62 17.05 4.13
CA ASP A 87 18.07 16.91 4.07
C ASP A 87 18.56 15.58 4.65
N THR A 88 17.71 14.90 5.43
CA THR A 88 17.99 13.55 5.95
C THR A 88 17.85 12.45 4.89
N MET A 89 17.17 12.74 3.77
CA MET A 89 16.96 11.76 2.70
C MET A 89 18.18 11.65 1.78
N PRO A 90 18.52 10.44 1.28
CA PRO A 90 19.60 10.25 0.32
C PRO A 90 19.47 11.17 -0.91
N ARG A 91 20.60 11.54 -1.51
CA ARG A 91 20.64 12.45 -2.68
C ARG A 91 20.01 11.83 -3.94
N GLU A 92 20.00 10.51 -4.00
CA GLU A 92 19.42 9.72 -5.07
C GLU A 92 17.88 9.76 -5.02
N THR A 93 17.31 10.05 -3.85
CA THR A 93 15.86 10.05 -3.60
C THR A 93 15.23 11.36 -4.07
N THR A 94 14.21 11.22 -4.91
CA THR A 94 13.27 12.31 -5.25
C THR A 94 12.29 12.49 -4.10
N VAL A 95 12.14 13.72 -3.64
CA VAL A 95 11.35 14.06 -2.46
C VAL A 95 10.16 14.91 -2.86
N PHE A 96 8.98 14.51 -2.38
CA PHE A 96 7.75 15.28 -2.49
C PHE A 96 7.24 15.67 -1.11
N THR A 97 6.75 16.89 -0.99
CA THR A 97 6.03 17.37 0.20
C THR A 97 4.55 17.03 0.06
N LEU A 98 4.01 16.32 1.05
CA LEU A 98 2.62 15.93 1.17
C LEU A 98 1.80 17.11 1.72
N ASN A 99 0.81 17.54 0.94
CA ASN A 99 -0.14 18.56 1.33
C ASN A 99 -1.56 17.98 1.37
N THR A 100 -2.22 18.05 2.53
CA THR A 100 -3.62 17.61 2.72
C THR A 100 -4.60 18.78 2.77
N ASP A 101 -4.12 20.01 2.64
CA ASP A 101 -4.96 21.19 2.72
C ASP A 101 -5.85 21.26 1.48
N MET A 102 -7.12 21.63 1.67
CA MET A 102 -8.13 21.68 0.59
C MET A 102 -8.31 20.36 -0.19
N CYS A 103 -7.84 19.24 0.36
CA CYS A 103 -8.09 17.90 -0.18
C CYS A 103 -9.22 17.23 0.62
N TYR A 104 -9.94 16.30 -0.01
CA TYR A 104 -10.87 15.43 0.72
C TYR A 104 -10.13 14.51 1.70
N HIS A 105 -10.82 14.07 2.76
CA HIS A 105 -10.22 13.19 3.75
C HIS A 105 -9.57 11.95 3.12
N GLY A 106 -8.36 11.63 3.57
CA GLY A 106 -7.56 10.53 3.05
C GLY A 106 -6.86 10.81 1.72
N HIS A 107 -7.02 12.01 1.15
CA HIS A 107 -6.36 12.42 -0.09
C HIS A 107 -5.36 13.55 0.16
N CYS A 108 -4.38 13.66 -0.73
CA CYS A 108 -3.32 14.67 -0.67
C CYS A 108 -2.83 15.05 -2.07
N ARG A 109 -2.11 16.17 -2.16
CA ARG A 109 -1.30 16.56 -3.33
C ARG A 109 0.18 16.43 -2.96
N LEU A 110 1.01 16.12 -3.95
CA LEU A 110 2.44 15.84 -3.78
C LEU A 110 3.26 16.89 -4.52
N PHE A 111 3.73 17.91 -3.80
CA PHE A 111 4.52 18.99 -4.36
C PHE A 111 5.99 18.61 -4.42
N LEU A 112 6.67 18.93 -5.52
CA LEU A 112 8.08 18.58 -5.70
C LEU A 112 8.96 19.44 -4.78
N GLU A 113 9.70 18.79 -3.91
CA GLU A 113 10.67 19.44 -3.02
C GLU A 113 12.08 19.33 -3.60
N ARG A 114 12.46 18.12 -4.07
CA ARG A 114 13.79 17.84 -4.60
C ARG A 114 13.76 16.74 -5.65
N ILE A 115 14.47 16.94 -6.76
CA ILE A 115 14.72 15.90 -7.75
C ILE A 115 15.96 15.10 -7.35
N GLY A 116 15.82 13.78 -7.20
CA GLY A 116 16.94 12.88 -6.94
C GLY A 116 17.71 12.55 -8.22
N THR A 117 18.98 12.15 -8.08
CA THR A 117 19.83 11.77 -9.24
C THR A 117 19.33 10.53 -9.98
N MET A 118 18.53 9.69 -9.32
CA MET A 118 17.98 8.43 -9.85
C MET A 118 16.48 8.53 -10.14
N ILE A 119 15.96 9.73 -10.43
CA ILE A 119 14.54 9.91 -10.76
C ILE A 119 14.16 9.07 -11.99
N HIS A 120 13.09 8.29 -11.85
CA HIS A 120 12.60 7.46 -12.93
C HIS A 120 11.90 8.30 -14.01
N PRO A 121 11.98 7.88 -15.29
CA PRO A 121 11.24 8.55 -16.37
C PRO A 121 9.75 8.67 -16.11
N HIS A 122 9.12 7.65 -15.52
CA HIS A 122 7.68 7.68 -15.22
C HIS A 122 7.31 8.72 -14.15
N VAL A 123 8.14 8.90 -13.12
CA VAL A 123 7.99 9.99 -12.13
C VAL A 123 8.20 11.34 -12.80
N ARG A 124 9.27 11.49 -13.59
CA ARG A 124 9.63 12.75 -14.25
C ARG A 124 8.55 13.21 -15.22
N ASN A 125 8.03 12.31 -16.04
CA ASN A 125 7.00 12.60 -17.04
C ASN A 125 5.64 12.91 -16.41
N ALA A 126 5.44 12.53 -15.15
CA ALA A 126 4.23 12.82 -14.41
C ALA A 126 4.26 14.14 -13.63
N LEU A 127 5.38 14.88 -13.68
CA LEU A 127 5.45 16.21 -13.10
C LEU A 127 4.64 17.20 -13.94
N CYS A 128 3.78 17.99 -13.29
CA CYS A 128 3.08 19.10 -13.92
C CYS A 128 3.10 20.34 -13.01
N TYR A 129 2.75 21.48 -13.58
CA TYR A 129 2.64 22.72 -12.82
C TYR A 129 1.22 22.90 -12.32
N TYR A 130 1.11 23.26 -11.05
CA TYR A 130 -0.13 23.62 -10.38
C TYR A 130 -0.23 25.13 -10.20
N GLU A 131 -1.38 25.58 -9.73
CA GLU A 131 -1.66 26.98 -9.38
C GLU A 131 -0.43 27.63 -8.70
N ASN A 132 -0.11 28.86 -9.13
CA ASN A 132 1.07 29.62 -8.72
C ASN A 132 2.42 29.08 -9.23
N GLY A 133 2.42 28.14 -10.18
CA GLY A 133 3.64 27.65 -10.86
C GLY A 133 4.45 26.64 -10.03
N LEU A 134 3.87 26.10 -8.96
CA LEU A 134 4.51 25.05 -8.16
C LEU A 134 4.43 23.71 -8.90
N ALA A 135 5.54 22.97 -8.97
CA ALA A 135 5.56 21.65 -9.56
C ALA A 135 4.96 20.62 -8.58
N LEU A 136 4.09 19.74 -9.08
CA LEU A 136 3.56 18.60 -8.33
C LEU A 136 3.56 17.33 -9.18
N LEU A 137 3.30 16.19 -8.54
CA LEU A 137 3.16 14.90 -9.22
C LEU A 137 1.69 14.61 -9.53
N SER A 138 1.34 14.53 -10.82
CA SER A 138 -0.02 14.16 -11.25
C SER A 138 -0.24 12.65 -11.09
N SER A 139 -1.33 12.27 -10.42
CA SER A 139 -1.75 10.87 -10.30
C SER A 139 -2.10 10.26 -11.65
N ASP A 140 -2.76 11.02 -12.52
CA ASP A 140 -3.21 10.55 -13.84
C ASP A 140 -2.02 10.36 -14.78
N LEU A 141 -1.12 11.33 -14.88
CA LEU A 141 0.08 11.21 -15.71
C LEU A 141 0.98 10.07 -15.21
N TYR A 142 1.10 9.91 -13.89
CA TYR A 142 1.86 8.81 -13.28
C TYR A 142 1.27 7.44 -13.63
N THR A 143 -0.05 7.34 -13.56
CA THR A 143 -0.81 6.16 -13.95
C THR A 143 -0.62 5.83 -15.43
N ASN A 144 -0.79 6.81 -16.31
CA ASN A 144 -0.67 6.61 -17.76
C ASN A 144 0.75 6.17 -18.16
N ALA A 145 1.78 6.79 -17.58
CA ALA A 145 3.17 6.41 -17.84
C ALA A 145 3.49 4.96 -17.46
N TYR A 146 2.78 4.39 -16.49
CA TYR A 146 2.89 2.98 -16.14
C TYR A 146 2.09 2.07 -17.07
N ASP A 147 0.93 2.52 -17.55
CA ASP A 147 0.15 1.77 -18.54
C ASP A 147 0.93 1.60 -19.84
N ASP A 148 1.64 2.65 -20.26
CA ASP A 148 2.51 2.66 -21.44
C ASP A 148 3.69 1.66 -21.37
N MET A 149 4.11 1.22 -20.17
CA MET A 149 5.18 0.22 -20.06
C MET A 149 4.75 -1.18 -20.55
N GLY A 150 3.44 -1.44 -20.60
CA GLY A 150 2.88 -2.74 -20.97
C GLY A 150 3.16 -3.86 -19.97
N PRO A 151 2.35 -4.94 -19.98
CA PRO A 151 2.63 -6.11 -19.16
C PRO A 151 3.81 -6.93 -19.72
N HIS A 152 4.39 -7.78 -18.87
CA HIS A 152 5.24 -8.88 -19.31
C HIS A 152 4.43 -9.81 -20.26
N PRO A 153 5.04 -10.47 -21.27
CA PRO A 153 4.30 -11.30 -22.25
C PRO A 153 3.42 -12.41 -21.65
N GLU A 154 3.73 -12.87 -20.43
CA GLU A 154 2.99 -13.91 -19.71
C GLU A 154 1.85 -13.36 -18.83
N VAL A 155 1.73 -12.03 -18.74
CA VAL A 155 0.75 -11.32 -17.93
C VAL A 155 -0.31 -10.73 -18.83
N VAL A 156 -1.58 -11.00 -18.51
CA VAL A 156 -2.74 -10.37 -19.15
C VAL A 156 -3.31 -9.36 -18.19
N ASP A 157 -3.32 -8.09 -18.58
CA ASP A 157 -3.95 -7.02 -17.81
C ASP A 157 -5.42 -6.85 -18.17
N TYR A 158 -6.19 -6.37 -17.19
CA TYR A 158 -7.58 -5.95 -17.34
C TYR A 158 -7.71 -4.44 -17.18
N ASP A 159 -8.90 -3.92 -17.49
CA ASP A 159 -9.25 -2.53 -17.26
C ASP A 159 -9.05 -2.15 -15.79
N ARG A 160 -8.53 -0.94 -15.57
CA ARG A 160 -8.28 -0.42 -14.22
C ARG A 160 -9.56 -0.35 -13.39
N ALA A 161 -9.43 -0.72 -12.12
CA ALA A 161 -10.46 -0.59 -11.10
C ALA A 161 -9.96 0.34 -9.98
N GLY A 162 -10.22 1.66 -10.12
CA GLY A 162 -9.68 2.66 -9.21
C GLY A 162 -8.14 2.74 -9.32
N PRO A 163 -7.39 2.61 -8.21
CA PRO A 163 -5.92 2.61 -8.25
C PRO A 163 -5.31 1.28 -8.71
N SER A 164 -6.12 0.21 -8.82
CA SER A 164 -5.68 -1.13 -9.18
C SER A 164 -5.62 -1.31 -10.69
N ARG A 165 -4.57 -1.99 -11.17
CA ARG A 165 -4.45 -2.60 -12.50
C ARG A 165 -4.52 -4.12 -12.30
N PRO A 166 -5.72 -4.70 -12.40
CA PRO A 166 -5.89 -6.14 -12.22
C PRO A 166 -5.17 -6.88 -13.34
N SER A 167 -4.56 -8.01 -13.03
CA SER A 167 -3.87 -8.83 -14.02
C SER A 167 -3.97 -10.32 -13.69
N THR A 168 -3.66 -11.15 -14.68
CA THR A 168 -3.56 -12.60 -14.49
C THR A 168 -2.34 -13.21 -15.17
N ILE A 169 -1.80 -14.26 -14.55
CA ILE A 169 -0.80 -15.14 -15.15
C ILE A 169 -1.49 -16.47 -15.47
N CYS A 170 -1.46 -16.84 -16.75
CA CYS A 170 -2.06 -18.06 -17.30
C CYS A 170 -3.58 -18.23 -17.00
N GLY A 171 -4.29 -17.16 -16.63
CA GLY A 171 -5.70 -17.24 -16.22
C GLY A 171 -5.94 -17.96 -14.88
N ILE A 172 -4.88 -18.23 -14.11
CA ILE A 172 -4.94 -19.02 -12.87
C ILE A 172 -4.63 -18.14 -11.67
N PHE A 173 -3.59 -17.30 -11.79
CA PHE A 173 -3.18 -16.41 -10.71
C PHE A 173 -3.73 -15.02 -11.01
N HIS A 174 -4.57 -14.49 -10.12
CA HIS A 174 -5.13 -13.16 -10.23
C HIS A 174 -4.41 -12.20 -9.27
N PHE A 175 -4.11 -11.01 -9.75
CA PHE A 175 -3.38 -9.98 -9.01
C PHE A 175 -4.08 -8.65 -9.14
N ASP A 176 -4.14 -7.91 -8.03
CA ASP A 176 -4.59 -6.54 -7.98
C ASP A 176 -3.37 -5.65 -7.71
N ASN A 177 -2.80 -5.11 -8.78
CA ASN A 177 -1.53 -4.39 -8.74
C ASN A 177 -1.79 -2.90 -8.56
N VAL A 178 -1.27 -2.32 -7.48
CA VAL A 178 -1.41 -0.91 -7.18
C VAL A 178 -0.02 -0.27 -7.10
N LEU A 179 0.21 0.77 -7.90
CA LEU A 179 1.41 1.58 -7.75
C LEU A 179 1.34 2.43 -6.49
N SER A 180 2.49 2.63 -5.87
CA SER A 180 2.56 3.37 -4.61
C SER A 180 3.89 4.10 -4.45
N LEU A 181 3.88 5.16 -3.66
CA LEU A 181 5.08 5.85 -3.19
C LEU A 181 5.14 5.74 -1.67
N LYS A 182 6.35 5.64 -1.11
CA LYS A 182 6.54 5.67 0.34
C LYS A 182 6.14 7.03 0.88
N CYS A 183 5.47 7.04 2.01
CA CYS A 183 5.01 8.25 2.68
C CYS A 183 5.39 8.24 4.16
N HIS A 184 6.10 9.27 4.58
CA HIS A 184 6.37 9.56 5.98
C HIS A 184 5.43 10.66 6.47
N CYS A 185 4.37 10.28 7.20
CA CYS A 185 3.35 11.18 7.72
C CYS A 185 3.17 11.07 9.25
N PRO A 186 4.20 11.43 10.05
CA PRO A 186 4.22 11.22 11.49
C PRO A 186 3.11 11.96 12.23
N GLY A 187 2.67 13.12 11.76
CA GLY A 187 1.56 13.91 12.28
C GLY A 187 0.21 13.20 12.10
N ILE A 188 -0.06 12.63 10.93
CA ILE A 188 -1.26 11.81 10.70
C ILE A 188 -1.26 10.60 11.64
N LEU A 189 -0.15 9.86 11.71
CA LEU A 189 -0.02 8.67 12.55
C LEU A 189 -0.11 9.00 14.05
N ARG A 190 0.46 10.13 14.49
CA ARG A 190 0.37 10.60 15.87
C ARG A 190 -1.05 10.99 16.27
N ARG A 191 -1.76 11.73 15.40
CA ARG A 191 -3.19 12.02 15.60
C ARG A 191 -4.01 10.75 15.65
N TRP A 192 -3.72 9.79 14.78
CA TRP A 192 -4.32 8.47 14.85
C TRP A 192 -4.05 7.85 16.21
N ALA A 193 -2.80 7.73 16.68
CA ALA A 193 -2.40 7.09 17.93
C ALA A 193 -2.99 7.71 19.21
N GLN A 194 -3.27 9.01 19.21
CA GLN A 194 -3.83 9.73 20.35
C GLN A 194 -5.35 9.52 20.54
N ARG A 195 -6.07 8.92 19.58
CA ARG A 195 -7.51 8.65 19.75
C ARG A 195 -7.77 7.75 20.94
N ARG A 196 -8.76 8.12 21.76
CA ARG A 196 -9.27 7.30 22.87
C ARG A 196 -9.83 5.99 22.31
N ARG A 197 -9.29 4.86 22.76
CA ARG A 197 -9.72 3.52 22.34
C ARG A 197 -9.42 2.48 23.42
N HIS A 198 -10.09 1.34 23.31
CA HIS A 198 -9.77 0.13 24.08
C HIS A 198 -9.02 -0.93 23.27
N TRP A 199 -8.96 -0.75 21.95
CA TRP A 199 -8.28 -1.63 21.01
C TRP A 199 -7.78 -0.81 19.79
N PRO A 200 -6.63 -1.15 19.18
CA PRO A 200 -5.73 -2.25 19.54
C PRO A 200 -4.88 -1.93 20.79
N PRO A 201 -4.17 -2.92 21.35
CA PRO A 201 -3.23 -2.73 22.46
C PRO A 201 -2.19 -1.62 22.21
N PRO A 202 -1.70 -0.92 23.24
CA PRO A 202 -0.76 0.21 23.07
C PRO A 202 0.53 -0.14 22.32
N ASP A 203 1.07 -1.34 22.49
CA ASP A 203 2.25 -1.84 21.78
C ASP A 203 1.99 -1.98 20.27
N VAL A 204 0.80 -2.44 19.88
CA VAL A 204 0.36 -2.50 18.48
C VAL A 204 0.21 -1.09 17.91
N VAL A 205 -0.38 -0.16 18.67
CA VAL A 205 -0.47 1.26 18.27
C VAL A 205 0.92 1.83 18.01
N GLN A 206 1.87 1.62 18.94
CA GLN A 206 3.23 2.12 18.80
C GLN A 206 3.93 1.53 17.58
N LYS A 207 3.73 0.23 17.30
CA LYS A 207 4.28 -0.43 16.13
C LYS A 207 3.75 0.19 14.84
N VAL A 208 2.44 0.40 14.71
CA VAL A 208 1.83 1.03 13.52
C VAL A 208 2.41 2.41 13.24
N VAL A 209 2.63 3.23 14.28
CA VAL A 209 3.21 4.58 14.13
C VAL A 209 4.61 4.55 13.51
N THR A 210 5.36 3.46 13.66
CA THR A 210 6.71 3.30 13.08
C THR A 210 6.74 2.77 11.65
N MET A 211 5.63 2.24 11.12
CA MET A 211 5.61 1.52 9.84
C MET A 211 5.46 2.43 8.62
N GLY A 212 5.25 3.73 8.83
CA GLY A 212 5.02 4.70 7.76
C GLY A 212 3.67 4.50 7.06
N ALA A 213 3.55 5.07 5.88
CA ALA A 213 2.37 4.98 5.03
C ALA A 213 2.78 4.89 3.56
N PHE A 214 1.79 4.77 2.69
CA PHE A 214 1.97 4.91 1.25
C PHE A 214 0.95 5.89 0.69
N VAL A 215 1.19 6.33 -0.54
CA VAL A 215 0.22 7.07 -1.35
C VAL A 215 0.04 6.38 -2.69
N THR A 216 -1.20 6.24 -3.13
CA THR A 216 -1.60 5.59 -4.39
C THR A 216 -2.17 6.61 -5.38
N PRO A 217 -1.93 6.49 -6.70
CA PRO A 217 -2.34 7.49 -7.69
C PRO A 217 -3.83 7.38 -8.02
N VAL A 218 -4.68 7.83 -7.09
CA VAL A 218 -6.12 7.96 -7.28
C VAL A 218 -6.64 9.17 -6.52
N GLY A 219 -7.26 10.08 -7.25
CA GLY A 219 -7.92 11.25 -6.66
C GLY A 219 -9.34 10.98 -6.21
N PHE A 220 -9.88 11.92 -5.44
CA PHE A 220 -11.24 11.81 -4.95
C PHE A 220 -12.24 12.05 -6.10
N LYS A 221 -13.21 11.15 -6.29
CA LYS A 221 -14.14 11.18 -7.44
C LYS A 221 -14.90 12.51 -7.61
N GLY A 222 -15.18 13.20 -6.50
CA GLY A 222 -15.88 14.50 -6.48
C GLY A 222 -14.97 15.73 -6.44
N SER A 223 -13.64 15.57 -6.57
CA SER A 223 -12.70 16.67 -6.58
C SER A 223 -12.48 17.19 -8.00
N GLU A 224 -12.41 18.51 -8.15
CA GLU A 224 -11.96 19.16 -9.40
C GLU A 224 -10.48 18.84 -9.69
N TYR A 225 -9.69 18.58 -8.64
CA TYR A 225 -8.27 18.28 -8.71
C TYR A 225 -7.95 16.78 -8.66
N LYS A 226 -8.93 15.92 -8.91
CA LYS A 226 -8.76 14.44 -8.85
C LYS A 226 -7.59 13.90 -9.69
N HIS A 227 -7.19 14.61 -10.74
CA HIS A 227 -6.12 14.22 -11.66
C HIS A 227 -4.70 14.47 -11.10
N VAL A 228 -4.59 15.17 -9.97
CA VAL A 228 -3.34 15.46 -9.25
C VAL A 228 -3.38 15.02 -7.78
N GLU A 229 -4.48 14.41 -7.36
CA GLU A 229 -4.68 13.93 -6.00
C GLU A 229 -4.24 12.48 -5.86
N TRP A 230 -3.70 12.18 -4.69
CA TRP A 230 -3.24 10.87 -4.29
C TRP A 230 -3.99 10.43 -3.05
N ARG A 231 -4.25 9.13 -2.90
CA ARG A 231 -4.89 8.57 -1.71
C ARG A 231 -3.84 8.02 -0.76
N ILE A 232 -3.88 8.44 0.50
CA ILE A 232 -3.04 7.92 1.57
C ILE A 232 -3.58 6.55 1.98
N CYS A 233 -2.69 5.56 2.11
CA CYS A 233 -3.05 4.23 2.57
C CYS A 233 -2.03 3.68 3.58
N PHE A 234 -2.50 2.77 4.44
CA PHE A 234 -1.74 2.22 5.56
C PHE A 234 -1.68 0.70 5.49
N ASN A 235 -1.68 0.12 4.29
CA ASN A 235 -1.86 -1.33 4.06
C ASN A 235 -0.95 -2.22 4.92
N THR A 236 0.31 -1.82 5.13
CA THR A 236 1.23 -2.58 6.00
C THR A 236 0.91 -2.38 7.48
N GLY A 237 0.56 -1.16 7.89
CA GLY A 237 0.15 -0.83 9.26
C GLY A 237 -1.19 -1.46 9.65
N GLU A 238 -2.12 -1.64 8.72
CA GLU A 238 -3.42 -2.29 8.93
C GLU A 238 -3.29 -3.76 9.34
N ASN A 239 -2.23 -4.45 8.88
CA ASN A 239 -1.96 -5.84 9.27
C ASN A 239 -1.68 -5.99 10.77
N GLU A 240 -1.17 -4.95 11.44
CA GLU A 240 -0.76 -5.05 12.84
C GLU A 240 -1.98 -5.13 13.79
N PRO A 241 -2.97 -4.22 13.73
CA PRO A 241 -4.24 -4.42 14.42
C PRO A 241 -4.88 -5.77 14.09
N MET A 242 -4.91 -6.17 12.81
CA MET A 242 -5.47 -7.47 12.39
C MET A 242 -4.75 -8.67 13.02
N SER A 243 -3.46 -8.53 13.35
CA SER A 243 -2.70 -9.56 14.07
C SER A 243 -3.05 -9.66 15.55
N SER A 244 -3.65 -8.62 16.13
CA SER A 244 -4.04 -8.53 17.55
C SER A 244 -5.49 -8.94 17.81
N LEU A 245 -6.23 -9.33 16.78
CA LEU A 245 -7.61 -9.82 16.94
C LEU A 245 -7.62 -11.19 17.64
N HIS A 246 -8.52 -11.34 18.61
CA HIS A 246 -8.80 -12.66 19.19
C HIS A 246 -9.62 -13.52 18.24
N ASN A 247 -9.67 -14.83 18.49
CA ASN A 247 -10.26 -15.81 17.56
C ASN A 247 -11.68 -15.46 17.12
N THR A 248 -12.58 -15.12 18.04
CA THR A 248 -13.96 -14.74 17.70
C THR A 248 -14.04 -13.52 16.78
N GLN A 249 -13.21 -12.49 17.00
CA GLN A 249 -13.17 -11.32 16.10
C GLN A 249 -12.72 -11.69 14.70
N VAL A 250 -11.73 -12.57 14.59
CA VAL A 250 -11.24 -13.08 13.31
C VAL A 250 -12.36 -13.84 12.60
N TYR A 251 -13.11 -14.66 13.33
CA TYR A 251 -14.19 -15.43 12.76
C TYR A 251 -15.32 -14.54 12.25
N ILE A 252 -15.68 -13.50 12.99
CA ILE A 252 -16.65 -12.50 12.54
C ILE A 252 -16.13 -11.76 11.30
N TYR A 253 -14.84 -11.47 11.22
CA TYR A 253 -14.26 -10.76 10.09
C TYR A 253 -14.28 -11.55 8.78
N VAL A 254 -14.23 -12.89 8.84
CA VAL A 254 -14.20 -13.75 7.64
C VAL A 254 -15.57 -14.30 7.24
N ILE A 255 -16.62 -14.08 8.03
CA ILE A 255 -18.02 -14.43 7.73
C ILE A 255 -18.67 -13.25 7.01
#